data_AF-A0A963WX58-F1
#
_entry.id   AF-A0A963WX58-F1
#
_cell.length_a   1.000
_cell.length_b   1.000
_cell.length_c   1.000
_cell.angle_alpha   90.00
_cell.angle_beta   90.00
_cell.angle_gamma   90.00
#
_symmetry.space_group_name_H-M   'P 1'
#
loop_
_entity.id
_entity.type
_entity.pdbx_description
1 polymer ?
#
loop_
_entity_poly.entity_id
_entity_poly.type
_entity_poly.pdbx_seq_one_letter_code
_entity_poly.pdbx_strand_id
1 'polypeptide(L)'
;MNILNNRFNMLLVLKAALLILVSHLVSTQPSFSQTVGELSLGGLRGMGMTGTEISEGRSAGNIIDFTSYNQLQKIRGYINKGKNEKAAIRAIRMIEQMESGRNTGLQKSKYYGFAYNELCVSTTNLRKVEYAMDACNKALTIFPENWESLKSRATLYFMTEDYSNSLADFKKSLEYSPDNNGINTALNRNISTVENKLN
;
A
#
# COMPACT_ATOMS: atom_id res chain seq x y z
N MET A 1 -2.30 -33.47 -1.34
CA MET A 1 -3.73 -33.08 -1.35
C MET A 1 -4.02 -31.82 -0.51
N ASN A 2 -3.07 -30.87 -0.33
CA ASN A 2 -3.19 -29.75 0.63
C ASN A 2 -3.04 -28.32 0.07
N ILE A 3 -2.74 -28.14 -1.23
CA ILE A 3 -2.51 -26.78 -1.79
C ILE A 3 -3.82 -26.18 -2.36
N LEU A 4 -4.72 -27.02 -2.87
CA LEU A 4 -6.03 -26.59 -3.39
C LEU A 4 -6.99 -26.11 -2.29
N ASN A 5 -7.01 -26.77 -1.13
CA ASN A 5 -7.86 -26.36 -0.01
C ASN A 5 -7.45 -25.01 0.59
N ASN A 6 -6.15 -24.67 0.56
CA ASN A 6 -5.67 -23.39 1.08
C ASN A 6 -5.98 -22.22 0.13
N ARG A 7 -5.89 -22.46 -1.20
CA ARG A 7 -6.33 -21.48 -2.22
C ARG A 7 -7.85 -21.25 -2.19
N PHE A 8 -8.63 -22.30 -1.94
CA PHE A 8 -10.08 -22.21 -1.85
C PHE A 8 -10.52 -21.40 -0.62
N ASN A 9 -9.89 -21.60 0.53
CA ASN A 9 -10.15 -20.83 1.75
C ASN A 9 -9.76 -19.35 1.58
N MET A 10 -8.65 -19.04 0.92
CA MET A 10 -8.22 -17.66 0.69
C MET A 10 -9.15 -16.90 -0.27
N LEU A 11 -9.62 -17.55 -1.34
CA LEU A 11 -10.64 -17.01 -2.25
C LEU A 11 -11.99 -16.81 -1.54
N LEU A 12 -12.34 -17.69 -0.58
CA LEU A 12 -13.54 -17.54 0.23
C LEU A 12 -13.44 -16.33 1.18
N VAL A 13 -12.27 -16.13 1.79
CA VAL A 13 -11.99 -14.98 2.67
C VAL A 13 -11.98 -13.66 1.89
N LEU A 14 -11.42 -13.63 0.67
CA LEU A 14 -11.43 -12.44 -0.20
C LEU A 14 -12.83 -12.15 -0.79
N LYS A 15 -13.60 -13.18 -1.17
CA LYS A 15 -15.00 -13.02 -1.57
C LYS A 15 -15.87 -12.56 -0.41
N ALA A 16 -15.65 -13.09 0.80
CA ALA A 16 -16.27 -12.60 2.01
C ALA A 16 -15.86 -11.15 2.29
N ALA A 17 -14.60 -10.77 2.10
CA ALA A 17 -14.14 -9.39 2.23
C ALA A 17 -14.80 -8.45 1.21
N LEU A 18 -15.00 -8.88 -0.04
CA LEU A 18 -15.72 -8.12 -1.06
C LEU A 18 -17.21 -7.96 -0.70
N LEU A 19 -17.84 -9.01 -0.17
CA LEU A 19 -19.21 -8.97 0.34
C LEU A 19 -19.34 -8.10 1.61
N ILE A 20 -18.35 -8.14 2.51
CA ILE A 20 -18.29 -7.35 3.75
C ILE A 20 -18.01 -5.87 3.47
N LEU A 21 -17.16 -5.55 2.48
CA LEU A 21 -16.94 -4.19 2.00
C LEU A 21 -18.19 -3.62 1.33
N VAL A 22 -18.96 -4.44 0.62
CA VAL A 22 -20.23 -4.04 -0.01
C VAL A 22 -21.38 -3.96 1.01
N SER A 23 -21.36 -4.74 2.10
CA SER A 23 -22.44 -4.79 3.09
C SER A 23 -22.34 -3.74 4.21
N HIS A 24 -21.24 -3.00 4.35
CA HIS A 24 -21.06 -1.93 5.34
C HIS A 24 -21.34 -0.52 4.78
N LEU A 25 -22.24 -0.41 3.81
CA LEU A 25 -22.92 0.84 3.53
C LEU A 25 -23.81 1.18 4.74
N VAL A 26 -23.70 2.42 5.24
CA VAL A 26 -24.36 2.98 6.43
C VAL A 26 -23.56 2.87 7.74
N SER A 27 -22.55 3.73 7.87
CA SER A 27 -22.44 4.58 9.08
C SER A 27 -21.57 5.80 8.77
N THR A 28 -22.20 6.96 8.68
CA THR A 28 -21.53 8.26 8.66
C THR A 28 -20.75 8.44 9.97
N GLN A 29 -19.43 8.59 9.89
CA GLN A 29 -18.59 8.95 11.02
C GLN A 29 -17.87 10.29 10.70
N PRO A 30 -17.75 11.22 11.66
CA PRO A 30 -17.39 12.62 11.39
C PRO A 30 -15.97 12.82 10.84
N SER A 31 -15.76 13.99 10.23
CA SER A 31 -14.57 14.41 9.48
C SER A 31 -13.28 14.46 10.32
N PHE A 32 -12.34 13.58 9.94
CA PHE A 32 -10.99 13.36 10.47
C PHE A 32 -9.97 14.46 10.12
N SER A 33 -10.33 15.74 10.24
CA SER A 33 -9.48 16.84 9.76
C SER A 33 -8.21 17.10 10.60
N GLN A 34 -8.09 16.58 11.82
CA GLN A 34 -7.02 17.00 12.76
C GLN A 34 -5.80 16.06 12.74
N THR A 35 -5.95 14.75 12.95
CA THR A 35 -4.81 13.81 13.07
C THR A 35 -4.05 13.62 11.75
N VAL A 36 -4.76 13.64 10.62
CA VAL A 36 -4.15 13.55 9.28
C VAL A 36 -3.50 14.87 8.85
N GLY A 37 -3.82 15.99 9.49
CA GLY A 37 -3.16 17.27 9.29
C GLY A 37 -1.75 17.33 9.91
N GLU A 38 -1.45 16.47 10.89
CA GLU A 38 -0.16 16.45 11.62
C GLU A 38 0.98 15.77 10.83
N LEU A 39 0.64 14.77 10.01
CA LEU A 39 1.59 14.17 9.08
C LEU A 39 1.62 14.96 7.77
N SER A 40 2.79 15.10 7.15
CA SER A 40 2.89 15.68 5.80
C SER A 40 2.25 14.70 4.80
N LEU A 41 0.94 14.81 4.62
CA LEU A 41 0.23 14.20 3.49
C LEU A 41 0.73 14.72 2.13
N GLY A 42 1.59 15.75 2.12
CA GLY A 42 2.34 16.16 0.94
C GLY A 42 3.10 15.01 0.27
N GLY A 43 3.37 13.91 0.98
CA GLY A 43 4.00 12.70 0.45
C GLY A 43 3.07 11.58 -0.05
N LEU A 44 1.73 11.73 0.02
CA LEU A 44 0.80 10.90 -0.77
C LEU A 44 0.46 11.56 -2.12
N ARG A 45 0.73 12.86 -2.25
CA ARG A 45 0.49 13.62 -3.48
C ARG A 45 1.62 13.40 -4.47
N GLY A 46 1.45 12.38 -5.31
CA GLY A 46 2.10 12.34 -6.62
C GLY A 46 3.63 12.29 -6.57
N MET A 47 4.17 11.16 -6.14
CA MET A 47 5.44 10.69 -6.71
C MET A 47 5.09 9.66 -7.76
N GLY A 48 4.67 10.18 -8.92
CA GLY A 48 4.84 9.44 -10.15
C GLY A 48 6.28 8.95 -10.18
N MET A 49 6.45 7.66 -10.39
CA MET A 49 7.76 7.02 -10.53
C MET A 49 8.62 7.92 -11.43
N THR A 50 9.77 8.37 -10.94
CA THR A 50 10.72 9.11 -11.74
C THR A 50 11.01 8.30 -13.00
N GLY A 51 11.12 8.98 -14.14
CA GLY A 51 11.30 8.37 -15.45
C GLY A 51 12.60 7.58 -15.65
N THR A 52 13.25 7.14 -14.58
CA THR A 52 14.44 6.29 -14.57
C THR A 52 14.14 4.81 -14.83
N GLU A 53 12.90 4.32 -14.63
CA GLU A 53 12.54 2.96 -15.07
C GLU A 53 12.16 2.88 -16.57
N ILE A 54 12.08 4.01 -17.28
CA ILE A 54 11.71 4.06 -18.71
C ILE A 54 12.93 3.91 -19.63
N SER A 55 14.17 3.98 -19.12
CA SER A 55 15.39 3.99 -19.94
C SER A 55 16.16 2.68 -20.01
N GLU A 56 15.79 1.63 -19.27
CA GLU A 56 16.44 0.31 -19.40
C GLU A 56 15.79 -0.48 -20.54
N GLY A 57 16.12 -0.06 -21.75
CA GLY A 57 15.80 -0.78 -22.97
C GLY A 57 16.49 -2.14 -23.02
N ARG A 58 15.66 -3.19 -23.20
CA ARG A 58 15.99 -4.49 -23.77
C ARG A 58 17.27 -5.15 -23.24
N SER A 59 17.22 -5.69 -22.02
CA SER A 59 18.00 -6.87 -21.66
C SER A 59 17.06 -8.08 -21.53
N ALA A 60 17.50 -9.22 -22.05
CA ALA A 60 16.71 -10.46 -22.10
C ALA A 60 16.23 -10.85 -20.69
N GLY A 61 14.92 -10.69 -20.42
CA GLY A 61 14.28 -11.16 -19.18
C GLY A 61 13.28 -10.20 -18.53
N ASN A 62 13.37 -8.89 -18.76
CA ASN A 62 12.47 -7.91 -18.15
C ASN A 62 11.43 -7.40 -19.16
N ILE A 63 10.33 -8.13 -19.32
CA ILE A 63 9.13 -7.57 -19.94
C ILE A 63 8.62 -6.49 -18.99
N ILE A 64 8.68 -5.22 -19.39
CA ILE A 64 7.99 -4.14 -18.68
C ILE A 64 6.52 -4.53 -18.64
N ASP A 65 6.00 -4.84 -17.46
CA ASP A 65 4.59 -5.15 -17.27
C ASP A 65 3.77 -3.85 -17.29
N PHE A 66 3.62 -3.30 -18.49
CA PHE A 66 2.84 -2.10 -18.75
C PHE A 66 1.38 -2.24 -18.29
N THR A 67 0.86 -3.46 -18.26
CA THR A 67 -0.50 -3.72 -17.77
C THR A 67 -0.58 -3.46 -16.27
N SER A 68 0.29 -4.08 -15.47
CA SER A 68 0.34 -3.87 -14.03
C SER A 68 0.68 -2.43 -13.66
N TYR A 69 1.62 -1.81 -14.39
CA TYR A 69 1.95 -0.41 -14.21
C TYR A 69 0.73 0.49 -14.43
N ASN A 70 0.01 0.34 -15.55
CA ASN A 70 -1.16 1.18 -15.86
C ASN A 70 -2.31 0.96 -14.86
N GLN A 71 -2.52 -0.28 -14.40
CA GLN A 71 -3.49 -0.56 -13.33
C GLN A 71 -3.10 0.16 -12.03
N LEU A 72 -1.83 0.08 -11.64
CA LEU A 72 -1.30 0.74 -10.45
C LEU A 72 -1.48 2.26 -10.50
N GLN A 73 -1.12 2.90 -11.63
CA GLN A 73 -1.31 4.35 -11.81
C GLN A 73 -2.78 4.75 -11.70
N LYS A 74 -3.69 3.91 -12.21
CA LYS A 74 -5.13 4.14 -12.11
C LYS A 74 -5.62 4.06 -10.67
N ILE A 75 -5.10 3.12 -9.87
CA ILE A 75 -5.41 2.98 -8.44
C ILE A 75 -4.93 4.22 -7.68
N ARG A 76 -3.66 4.60 -7.85
CA ARG A 76 -3.06 5.82 -7.26
C ARG A 76 -3.85 7.08 -7.64
N GLY A 77 -4.30 7.16 -8.90
CA GLY A 77 -5.16 8.24 -9.37
C GLY A 77 -6.51 8.31 -8.66
N TYR A 78 -7.08 7.20 -8.19
CA TYR A 78 -8.27 7.22 -7.33
C TYR A 78 -7.96 7.66 -5.91
N ILE A 79 -6.85 7.19 -5.32
CA ILE A 79 -6.40 7.59 -3.97
C ILE A 79 -6.17 9.11 -3.93
N ASN A 80 -5.47 9.65 -4.92
CA ASN A 80 -5.22 11.10 -5.03
C ASN A 80 -6.50 11.94 -5.15
N LYS A 81 -7.60 11.34 -5.64
CA LYS A 81 -8.93 11.97 -5.75
C LYS A 81 -9.82 11.69 -4.53
N GLY A 82 -9.30 11.06 -3.47
CA GLY A 82 -10.05 10.63 -2.29
C GLY A 82 -11.03 9.48 -2.54
N LYS A 83 -11.00 8.86 -3.72
CA LYS A 83 -11.91 7.77 -4.13
C LYS A 83 -11.40 6.42 -3.61
N ASN A 84 -11.21 6.32 -2.30
CA ASN A 84 -10.53 5.20 -1.65
C ASN A 84 -11.24 3.85 -1.83
N GLU A 85 -12.57 3.81 -1.81
CA GLU A 85 -13.31 2.56 -2.10
C GLU A 85 -13.04 2.04 -3.51
N LYS A 86 -13.02 2.94 -4.51
CA LYS A 86 -12.71 2.58 -5.90
C LYS A 86 -11.26 2.13 -6.05
N ALA A 87 -10.35 2.74 -5.30
CA ALA A 87 -8.96 2.32 -5.25
C ALA A 87 -8.83 0.90 -4.66
N ALA A 88 -9.46 0.64 -3.51
CA ALA A 88 -9.43 -0.66 -2.83
C ALA A 88 -9.98 -1.78 -3.73
N ILE A 89 -11.14 -1.58 -4.36
CA ILE A 89 -11.74 -2.56 -5.29
C ILE A 89 -10.80 -2.84 -6.46
N ARG A 90 -10.12 -1.82 -7.01
CA ARG A 90 -9.18 -2.00 -8.12
C ARG A 90 -7.90 -2.71 -7.69
N ALA A 91 -7.40 -2.40 -6.50
CA ALA A 91 -6.25 -3.09 -5.91
C ALA A 91 -6.56 -4.58 -5.68
N ILE A 92 -7.72 -4.91 -5.09
CA ILE A 92 -8.18 -6.30 -4.90
C ILE A 92 -8.25 -7.04 -6.23
N ARG A 93 -8.86 -6.42 -7.27
CA ARG A 93 -8.94 -7.05 -8.59
C ARG A 93 -7.57 -7.31 -9.20
N MET A 94 -6.62 -6.37 -9.05
CA MET A 94 -5.26 -6.54 -9.54
C MET A 94 -4.55 -7.70 -8.81
N ILE A 95 -4.73 -7.80 -7.49
CA ILE A 95 -4.25 -8.90 -6.66
C ILE A 95 -4.84 -10.25 -7.13
N GLU A 96 -6.16 -10.34 -7.31
CA GLU A 96 -6.84 -11.55 -7.79
C GLU A 96 -6.34 -11.98 -9.17
N GLN A 97 -6.10 -11.03 -10.07
CA GLN A 97 -5.53 -11.31 -11.40
C GLN A 97 -4.11 -11.88 -11.29
N MET A 98 -3.30 -11.34 -10.39
CA MET A 98 -1.94 -11.83 -10.14
C MET A 98 -1.92 -13.21 -9.49
N GLU A 99 -2.90 -13.54 -8.65
CA GLU A 99 -3.04 -14.84 -7.99
C GLU A 99 -3.62 -15.93 -8.90
N SER A 100 -4.50 -15.54 -9.81
CA SER A 100 -5.17 -16.43 -10.78
C SER A 100 -4.37 -16.64 -12.08
N GLY A 101 -3.51 -15.69 -12.44
CA GLY A 101 -2.65 -15.75 -13.62
C GLY A 101 -1.57 -16.84 -13.52
N ARG A 102 -1.42 -17.65 -14.57
CA ARG A 102 -0.42 -18.71 -14.74
C ARG A 102 1.01 -18.15 -14.62
N ASN A 103 1.59 -18.13 -13.41
CA ASN A 103 3.04 -18.24 -13.22
C ASN A 103 3.37 -18.69 -11.80
N THR A 104 3.17 -19.98 -11.55
CA THR A 104 3.55 -20.69 -10.32
C THR A 104 5.07 -20.90 -10.17
N GLY A 105 5.91 -20.00 -10.69
CA GLY A 105 7.36 -20.22 -10.72
C GLY A 105 8.26 -18.99 -10.90
N LEU A 106 7.74 -17.78 -11.10
CA LEU A 106 8.55 -16.57 -11.11
C LEU A 106 8.22 -15.71 -9.89
N GLN A 107 9.28 -15.19 -9.26
CA GLN A 107 9.30 -14.11 -8.29
C GLN A 107 7.98 -13.32 -8.24
N LYS A 108 7.31 -13.25 -7.09
CA LYS A 108 6.19 -12.32 -6.89
C LYS A 108 6.69 -10.93 -7.30
N SER A 109 6.22 -10.43 -8.44
CA SER A 109 6.69 -9.17 -9.00
C SER A 109 6.53 -8.05 -7.98
N LYS A 110 7.42 -7.04 -8.01
CA LYS A 110 7.30 -5.84 -7.18
C LYS A 110 5.89 -5.20 -7.29
N TYR A 111 5.23 -5.33 -8.45
CA TYR A 111 3.86 -4.86 -8.66
C TYR A 111 2.81 -5.55 -7.79
N TYR A 112 3.04 -6.80 -7.37
CA TYR A 112 2.15 -7.49 -6.44
C TYR A 112 2.27 -6.90 -5.03
N GLY A 113 3.50 -6.59 -4.60
CA GLY A 113 3.75 -5.83 -3.37
C GLY A 113 3.11 -4.44 -3.43
N PHE A 114 3.27 -3.74 -4.56
CA PHE A 114 2.65 -2.42 -4.76
C PHE A 114 1.12 -2.47 -4.72
N ALA A 115 0.48 -3.49 -5.32
CA ALA A 115 -0.96 -3.63 -5.26
C ALA A 115 -1.48 -3.79 -3.83
N TYR A 116 -0.78 -4.58 -3.00
CA TYR A 116 -1.10 -4.67 -1.57
C TYR A 116 -0.82 -3.37 -0.82
N ASN A 117 0.23 -2.63 -1.16
CA ASN A 117 0.47 -1.30 -0.58
C ASN A 117 -0.69 -0.34 -0.88
N GLU A 118 -1.16 -0.28 -2.13
CA GLU A 118 -2.31 0.58 -2.47
C GLU A 118 -3.60 0.11 -1.77
N LEU A 119 -3.77 -1.20 -1.54
CA LEU A 119 -4.86 -1.72 -0.72
C LEU A 119 -4.71 -1.25 0.73
N CYS A 120 -3.51 -1.29 1.30
CA CYS A 120 -3.24 -0.78 2.64
C CYS A 120 -3.59 0.72 2.72
N VAL A 121 -3.06 1.55 1.82
CA VAL A 121 -3.34 3.00 1.81
C VAL A 121 -4.84 3.28 1.71
N SER A 122 -5.51 2.64 0.76
CA SER A 122 -6.95 2.88 0.54
C SER A 122 -7.81 2.41 1.72
N THR A 123 -7.49 1.29 2.36
CA THR A 123 -8.22 0.77 3.54
C THR A 123 -7.89 1.55 4.82
N THR A 124 -6.66 2.04 4.97
CA THR A 124 -6.28 3.02 6.02
C THR A 124 -7.13 4.28 5.90
N ASN A 125 -7.26 4.84 4.70
CA ASN A 125 -8.11 6.01 4.47
C ASN A 125 -9.61 5.74 4.72
N LEU A 126 -10.05 4.47 4.63
CA LEU A 126 -11.41 4.04 4.97
C LEU A 126 -11.57 3.63 6.45
N ARG A 127 -10.51 3.74 7.26
CA ARG A 127 -10.42 3.27 8.66
C ARG A 127 -10.74 1.78 8.85
N LYS A 128 -10.45 0.95 7.84
CA LYS A 128 -10.56 -0.50 7.94
C LYS A 128 -9.24 -1.08 8.46
N VAL A 129 -8.95 -0.82 9.74
CA VAL A 129 -7.63 -1.04 10.38
C VAL A 129 -7.10 -2.46 10.18
N GLU A 130 -7.90 -3.49 10.46
CA GLU A 130 -7.48 -4.89 10.32
C GLU A 130 -7.11 -5.25 8.88
N TYR A 131 -7.93 -4.83 7.92
CA TYR A 131 -7.67 -5.04 6.49
C TYR A 131 -6.42 -4.28 6.02
N ALA A 132 -6.23 -3.06 6.51
CA ALA A 132 -5.05 -2.27 6.19
C ALA A 132 -3.78 -2.93 6.71
N MET A 133 -3.80 -3.43 7.95
CA MET A 133 -2.64 -4.09 8.55
C MET A 133 -2.26 -5.37 7.79
N ASP A 134 -3.25 -6.22 7.45
CA ASP A 134 -3.00 -7.42 6.64
C ASP A 134 -2.41 -7.06 5.27
N ALA A 135 -2.97 -6.06 4.59
CA ALA A 135 -2.48 -5.59 3.30
C ALA A 135 -1.04 -5.04 3.39
N CYS A 136 -0.74 -4.22 4.39
CA CYS A 136 0.60 -3.68 4.59
C CYS A 136 1.63 -4.78 4.88
N ASN A 137 1.27 -5.77 5.71
CA ASN A 137 2.16 -6.89 6.01
C ASN A 137 2.39 -7.78 4.78
N LYS A 138 1.37 -8.01 3.95
CA LYS A 138 1.53 -8.73 2.67
C LYS A 138 2.41 -7.98 1.69
N ALA A 139 2.28 -6.65 1.59
CA ALA A 139 3.14 -5.82 0.75
C ALA A 139 4.62 -6.00 1.14
N LEU A 140 4.92 -5.90 2.44
CA LEU A 140 6.28 -6.05 2.98
C LEU A 140 6.78 -7.50 2.99
N THR A 141 5.91 -8.50 2.97
CA THR A 141 6.32 -9.90 2.75
C THR A 141 6.82 -10.11 1.32
N ILE A 142 6.25 -9.38 0.35
CA ILE A 142 6.58 -9.50 -1.07
C ILE A 142 7.79 -8.65 -1.43
N PHE A 143 7.82 -7.41 -0.93
CA PHE A 143 8.92 -6.48 -1.15
C PHE A 143 9.29 -5.80 0.19
N PRO A 144 10.14 -6.46 1.00
CA PRO A 144 10.47 -6.02 2.37
C PRO A 144 11.13 -4.64 2.48
N GLU A 145 11.81 -4.24 1.42
CA GLU A 145 12.58 -2.98 1.35
C GLU A 145 11.81 -1.89 0.61
N ASN A 146 10.51 -2.09 0.35
CA ASN A 146 9.71 -1.05 -0.27
C ASN A 146 9.44 0.08 0.72
N TRP A 147 10.14 1.20 0.55
CA TRP A 147 9.97 2.40 1.38
C TRP A 147 8.51 2.89 1.41
N GLU A 148 7.77 2.84 0.29
CA GLU A 148 6.36 3.26 0.27
C GLU A 148 5.50 2.40 1.21
N SER A 149 5.70 1.08 1.22
CA SER A 149 4.98 0.14 2.09
C SER A 149 5.34 0.32 3.56
N LEU A 150 6.62 0.56 3.87
CA LEU A 150 7.07 0.89 5.23
C LEU A 150 6.41 2.19 5.71
N LYS A 151 6.43 3.24 4.89
CA LYS A 151 5.75 4.51 5.18
C LYS A 151 4.25 4.33 5.40
N SER A 152 3.58 3.52 4.57
CA SER A 152 2.15 3.26 4.68
C SER A 152 1.81 2.54 5.99
N ARG A 153 2.58 1.52 6.38
CA ARG A 153 2.36 0.81 7.64
C ARG A 153 2.69 1.68 8.85
N ALA A 154 3.75 2.48 8.78
CA ALA A 154 4.06 3.48 9.79
C ALA A 154 2.91 4.48 10.00
N THR A 155 2.27 4.92 8.90
CA THR A 155 1.10 5.80 8.96
C THR A 155 -0.09 5.11 9.62
N LEU A 156 -0.33 3.84 9.31
CA LEU A 156 -1.38 3.05 9.97
C LEU A 156 -1.09 2.91 11.48
N TYR A 157 0.14 2.56 11.87
CA TYR A 157 0.54 2.49 13.27
C TYR A 157 0.35 3.83 14.00
N PHE A 158 0.72 4.95 13.36
CA PHE A 158 0.48 6.28 13.92
C PHE A 158 -1.02 6.55 14.15
N MET A 159 -1.87 6.16 13.18
CA MET A 159 -3.33 6.31 13.29
C MET A 159 -3.95 5.42 14.37
N THR A 160 -3.31 4.29 14.68
CA THR A 160 -3.72 3.40 15.78
C THR A 160 -2.94 3.65 17.07
N GLU A 161 -2.24 4.79 17.16
CA GLU A 161 -1.48 5.25 18.33
C GLU A 161 -0.34 4.31 18.77
N ASP A 162 0.09 3.42 17.87
CA ASP A 162 1.28 2.59 18.06
C ASP A 162 2.52 3.36 17.57
N TYR A 163 2.88 4.40 18.33
CA TYR A 163 3.94 5.31 17.95
C TYR A 163 5.33 4.64 17.91
N SER A 164 5.56 3.61 18.74
CA SER A 164 6.82 2.87 18.74
C SER A 164 7.04 2.13 17.42
N ASN A 165 6.06 1.35 16.96
CA ASN A 165 6.17 0.66 15.67
C ASN A 165 6.10 1.64 14.48
N SER A 166 5.34 2.73 14.61
CA SER A 166 5.32 3.80 13.61
C SER A 166 6.71 4.40 13.39
N LEU A 167 7.41 4.75 14.47
CA LEU A 167 8.75 5.32 14.40
C LEU A 167 9.75 4.36 13.76
N ALA A 168 9.69 3.08 14.13
CA ALA A 168 10.57 2.05 13.58
C ALA A 168 10.40 1.92 12.06
N ASP A 169 9.15 1.83 11.58
CA ASP A 169 8.87 1.71 10.15
C ASP A 169 9.19 3.00 9.38
N PHE A 170 8.98 4.19 9.93
CA PHE A 170 9.38 5.43 9.26
C PHE A 170 10.91 5.55 9.13
N LYS A 171 11.67 5.17 10.16
CA LYS A 171 13.14 5.15 10.10
C LYS A 171 13.64 4.17 9.04
N LYS A 172 13.05 2.97 8.99
CA LYS A 172 13.36 1.98 7.95
C LYS A 172 12.93 2.48 6.56
N SER A 173 11.79 3.15 6.44
CA SER A 173 11.36 3.77 5.18
C SER A 173 12.37 4.80 4.68
N LEU A 174 13.02 5.57 5.56
CA LEU A 174 14.03 6.55 5.19
C LEU A 174 15.33 5.88 4.71
N GLU A 175 15.72 4.77 5.33
CA GLU A 175 16.89 3.98 4.92
C GLU A 175 16.76 3.45 3.48
N TYR A 176 15.56 3.00 3.09
CA TYR A 176 15.31 2.45 1.74
C TYR A 176 14.71 3.45 0.75
N SER A 177 14.47 4.70 1.14
CA SER A 177 13.97 5.69 0.20
C SER A 177 15.02 6.06 -0.84
N PRO A 178 14.62 6.38 -2.08
CA PRO A 178 15.56 6.88 -3.08
C PRO A 178 16.19 8.19 -2.58
N ASP A 179 17.41 8.49 -3.03
CA ASP A 179 18.08 9.75 -2.73
C ASP A 179 17.35 10.93 -3.41
N ASN A 180 16.29 11.37 -2.75
CA ASN A 180 15.39 12.42 -3.19
C ASN A 180 15.10 13.32 -1.99
N ASN A 181 15.59 14.55 -2.06
CA ASN A 181 15.44 15.54 -1.00
C ASN A 181 13.99 15.74 -0.54
N GLY A 182 13.02 15.64 -1.45
CA GLY A 182 11.60 15.77 -1.12
C GLY A 182 11.07 14.60 -0.28
N ILE A 183 11.42 13.37 -0.66
CA ILE A 183 11.05 12.16 0.08
C ILE A 183 11.67 12.18 1.48
N ASN A 184 12.99 12.43 1.55
CA ASN A 184 13.73 12.43 2.80
C ASN A 184 13.20 13.50 3.76
N THR A 185 12.90 14.70 3.25
CA THR A 185 12.30 15.77 4.05
C THR A 185 10.93 15.37 4.62
N ALA A 186 10.07 14.74 3.79
CA ALA A 186 8.75 14.31 4.24
C ALA A 186 8.84 13.19 5.31
N LEU A 187 9.74 12.22 5.12
CA LEU A 187 9.95 11.13 6.09
C LEU A 187 10.54 11.65 7.40
N ASN A 188 11.54 12.53 7.36
CA ASN A 188 12.10 13.17 8.56
C ASN A 188 11.06 13.97 9.34
N ARG A 189 10.15 14.67 8.65
CA ARG A 189 9.04 15.36 9.30
C ARG A 189 8.12 14.38 10.02
N ASN A 190 7.75 13.27 9.36
CA ASN A 190 6.90 12.25 9.97
C ASN A 190 7.57 11.62 11.19
N ILE A 191 8.87 11.30 11.10
CA ILE A 191 9.69 10.81 12.23
C ILE A 191 9.61 11.78 13.41
N SER A 192 9.86 13.07 13.17
CA SER A 192 9.77 14.09 14.22
C SER A 192 8.37 14.21 14.83
N THR A 193 7.31 14.13 14.01
CA THR A 193 5.93 14.11 14.50
C THR A 193 5.67 12.92 15.43
N VAL A 194 6.17 11.72 15.08
CA VAL A 194 6.01 10.53 15.92
C VAL A 194 6.82 10.63 17.21
N GLU A 195 8.07 11.11 17.14
CA GLU A 195 8.92 11.32 18.31
C GLU A 195 8.27 12.27 19.32
N ASN A 196 7.58 13.32 18.86
CA ASN A 196 6.83 14.23 19.74
C ASN A 196 5.63 13.57 20.45
N LYS A 197 5.09 12.45 19.94
CA LYS A 197 4.00 11.71 20.61
C LYS A 197 4.53 10.69 21.63
N LEU A 198 5.83 10.38 21.60
CA LEU A 198 6.49 9.44 22.52
C LEU A 198 7.08 10.12 23.77
N ASN A 199 7.24 11.45 23.72
CA ASN A 199 7.73 12.28 24.82
C ASN A 199 6.57 12.87 25.63
#